data_AF-A0A7V5KWA6-F1
#
_entry.id   AF-A0A7V5KWA6-F1
#
_cell.length_a   1.000
_cell.length_b   1.000
_cell.length_c   1.000
_cell.angle_alpha   90.00
_cell.angle_beta   90.00
_cell.angle_gamma   90.00
#
_symmetry.space_group_name_H-M   'P 1'
#
loop_
_entity.id
_entity.type
_entity.pdbx_description
1 polymer ?
#
loop_
_entity_poly.entity_id
_entity_poly.type
_entity_poly.pdbx_seq_one_letter_code
_entity_poly.pdbx_strand_id
1 'polypeptide(L)' 'MRFDVLTIFPELFASPLQEGILRRALAAGKIAVDLHNIRDYAVDKHRM' A
#
# COMPACT_ATOMS: atom_id res chain seq x y z
N MET A 1 8.90 12.18 1.49
CA MET A 1 8.79 11.23 2.63
C MET A 1 8.16 9.94 2.11
N ARG A 2 8.63 8.76 2.53
CA ARG A 2 8.16 7.47 2.01
C ARG A 2 7.51 6.65 3.13
N PHE A 3 6.42 5.96 2.79
CA PHE A 3 5.73 5.03 3.67
C PHE A 3 5.66 3.66 3.01
N ASP A 4 6.08 2.63 3.73
CA ASP A 4 5.92 1.24 3.33
C ASP A 4 4.87 0.60 4.24
N VAL A 5 3.82 0.05 3.65
CA VAL A 5 2.70 -0.56 4.38
C VAL A 5 2.75 -2.07 4.16
N LEU A 6 2.95 -2.80 5.24
CA LEU A 6 2.90 -4.26 5.25
C LEU A 6 1.49 -4.68 5.66
N THR A 7 0.79 -5.39 4.77
CA THR A 7 -0.60 -5.80 4.99
C THR A 7 -0.87 -7.13 4.27
N ILE A 8 -1.97 -7.80 4.61
CA ILE A 8 -2.49 -8.94 3.83
C ILE A 8 -3.64 -8.50 2.89
N PHE A 9 -4.02 -7.22 2.92
CA PHE A 9 -5.12 -6.64 2.15
C PHE A 9 -4.71 -5.31 1.50
N PRO A 10 -3.76 -5.30 0.54
CA PRO A 10 -3.32 -4.06 -0.12
C PRO A 10 -4.45 -3.33 -0.85
N GLU A 11 -5.45 -4.04 -1.34
CA GLU A 11 -6.59 -3.51 -2.10
C GLU A 11 -7.45 -2.53 -1.28
N LEU A 12 -7.46 -2.66 0.05
CA LEU A 12 -8.15 -1.72 0.95
C LEU A 12 -7.62 -0.29 0.83
N PHE A 13 -6.38 -0.13 0.36
CA PHE A 13 -5.73 1.16 0.23
C PHE A 13 -5.94 1.80 -1.15
N ALA A 14 -6.52 1.07 -2.13
CA ALA A 14 -6.76 1.61 -3.46
C ALA A 14 -7.67 2.85 -3.43
N SER A 15 -8.77 2.80 -2.67
CA SER A 15 -9.71 3.93 -2.57
C SER A 15 -9.16 5.09 -1.72
N PRO A 16 -8.65 4.89 -0.49
CA PRO A 16 -8.14 5.98 0.34
C PRO A 16 -6.95 6.74 -0.27
N LEU A 17 -6.07 6.06 -1.01
CA LEU A 17 -4.90 6.70 -1.64
C LEU A 17 -5.27 7.51 -2.89
N GLN A 18 -6.43 7.25 -3.49
CA GLN A 18 -6.89 7.92 -4.70
C GLN A 18 -7.78 9.14 -4.44
N GLU A 19 -8.12 9.44 -3.19
CA GLU A 19 -9.03 10.54 -2.86
C GLU A 19 -8.41 11.61 -1.94
N GLY A 20 -9.03 12.80 -1.96
CA GLY A 20 -8.75 13.87 -0.99
C GLY A 20 -7.30 14.37 -0.95
N ILE A 21 -6.80 14.62 0.27
CA ILE A 21 -5.46 15.20 0.51
C ILE A 21 -4.33 14.24 0.18
N LEU A 22 -4.55 12.92 0.35
CA LEU A 22 -3.55 11.89 0.07
C LEU A 22 -3.26 11.82 -1.42
N ARG A 23 -4.29 11.77 -2.28
CA ARG A 23 -4.15 11.85 -3.73
C ARG A 23 -3.32 13.07 -4.17
N ARG A 24 -3.64 14.24 -3.62
CA ARG A 24 -2.93 15.50 -3.95
C ARG A 24 -1.48 15.47 -3.51
N ALA A 25 -1.18 14.91 -2.33
CA ALA A 25 0.19 14.80 -1.82
C ALA A 25 1.04 13.81 -2.65
N LEU A 26 0.45 12.69 -3.06
CA LEU A 26 1.05 11.71 -3.96
C LEU A 26 1.31 12.32 -5.35
N ALA A 27 0.31 12.96 -5.95
CA ALA A 27 0.43 13.62 -7.25
C ALA A 27 1.45 14.76 -7.26
N ALA A 28 1.61 15.47 -6.13
CA ALA A 28 2.62 16.51 -5.94
C ALA A 28 4.01 15.96 -5.54
N GLY A 29 4.19 14.63 -5.47
CA GLY A 29 5.46 13.99 -5.11
C GLY A 29 5.94 14.26 -3.68
N LYS A 30 5.06 14.74 -2.79
CA LYS A 30 5.42 15.08 -1.40
C LYS A 30 5.58 13.82 -0.56
N ILE A 31 4.79 12.80 -0.88
CA ILE A 31 4.84 11.49 -0.25
C ILE A 31 4.87 10.38 -1.32
N ALA A 32 5.38 9.21 -0.94
CA ALA A 32 5.26 7.97 -1.70
C ALA A 32 4.73 6.88 -0.76
N VAL A 33 3.89 5.99 -1.26
CA VAL A 33 3.30 4.88 -0.51
C VAL A 33 3.47 3.59 -1.31
N ASP A 34 4.21 2.65 -0.75
CA ASP A 34 4.39 1.30 -1.31
C ASP A 34 3.63 0.29 -0.44
N LEU A 35 2.78 -0.50 -1.09
CA LEU A 35 1.97 -1.52 -0.43
C LEU A 35 2.61 -2.89 -0.66
N HIS A 36 2.87 -3.61 0.42
CA HIS A 36 3.47 -4.93 0.40
C HIS A 36 2.47 -5.95 0.94
N ASN A 37 2.03 -6.88 0.08
CA ASN A 37 1.29 -8.04 0.56
C ASN A 37 2.25 -9.01 1.23
N ILE A 38 2.16 -9.16 2.55
CA ILE A 38 3.09 -10.05 3.27
C ILE A 38 2.88 -11.53 2.92
N ARG A 39 1.74 -11.92 2.34
CA ARG A 39 1.50 -13.28 1.81
C ARG A 39 2.42 -13.60 0.64
N ASP A 40 2.94 -12.59 -0.06
CA ASP A 40 3.92 -12.79 -1.13
C ASP A 40 5.27 -13.30 -0.62
N TYR A 41 5.50 -13.24 0.69
CA TYR A 41 6.75 -13.65 1.33
C TYR A 41 6.61 -14.95 2.15
N ALA A 42 5.42 -15.53 2.23
CA ALA A 42 5.21 -16.81 2.90
C ALA A 42 5.76 -17.96 2.05
N VAL A 43 6.42 -18.92 2.72
CA VAL A 43 7.07 -20.09 2.08
C VAL A 43 6.28 -21.39 2.28
N ASP A 44 5.20 -21.35 3.07
CA ASP A 44 4.41 -22.53 3.39
C ASP A 44 3.21 -22.72 2.44
N LYS A 45 2.55 -23.88 2.55
CA LYS A 45 1.44 -24.31 1.68
C LYS A 45 0.16 -23.48 1.87
N HIS A 46 0.03 -22.75 2.97
CA HIS A 46 -1.14 -21.95 3.36
C HIS A 46 -0.97 -20.48 2.98
N ARG A 47 -0.32 -20.22 1.84
CA ARG A 47 -0.06 -18.89 1.26
C ARG A 47 -1.33 -18.15 0.77
N MET A 48 -2.51 -18.69 1.05
CA MET A 48 -3.79 -18.14 0.57
C MET A 48 -4.17 -16.91 1.36
#